data_AF-A0A060YGQ0-F1
#
_entry.id   AF-A0A060YGQ0-F1
#
_cell.length_a   1.000
_cell.length_b   1.000
_cell.length_c   1.000
_cell.angle_alpha   90.00
_cell.angle_beta   90.00
_cell.angle_gamma   90.00
#
_symmetry.space_group_name_H-M   'P 1'
#
loop_
_entity.id
_entity.type
_entity.pdbx_description
1 polymer ?
#
loop_
_entity_poly.entity_id
_entity_poly.type
_entity_poly.pdbx_seq_one_letter_code
_entity_poly.pdbx_strand_id
1 'polypeptide(L)' 'MVKGKCCQKIMQTLKGVRHLMTSATMKQAVSEFNMPVPWGEIRGKVWGPDNGRPILCLHGWADNCGTFNTLIPLLPKGV' A
#
# COMPACT_ATOMS: atom_id res chain seq x y z
N MET A 1 -55.95 -13.79 18.63
CA MET A 1 -55.89 -12.98 17.40
C MET A 1 -54.88 -11.84 17.63
N VAL A 2 -53.66 -12.01 17.13
CA VAL A 2 -52.47 -11.20 17.45
C VAL A 2 -52.35 -10.06 16.42
N LYS A 3 -52.37 -8.80 16.85
CA LYS A 3 -52.18 -7.63 15.96
C LYS A 3 -50.92 -6.85 16.35
N GLY A 4 -49.99 -6.72 15.40
CA GLY A 4 -49.21 -5.49 15.23
C GLY A 4 -47.78 -5.42 15.76
N LYS A 5 -46.84 -6.18 15.18
CA LYS A 5 -45.39 -5.87 15.24
C LYS A 5 -44.68 -6.03 13.88
N CYS A 6 -45.31 -5.57 12.80
CA CYS A 6 -44.79 -5.76 11.42
C CYS A 6 -44.33 -4.46 10.73
N CYS A 7 -43.63 -3.56 11.42
CA CYS A 7 -43.05 -2.38 10.75
C CYS A 7 -41.64 -1.96 11.22
N GLN A 8 -40.95 -2.76 12.05
CA GLN A 8 -39.61 -2.42 12.54
C GLN A 8 -38.45 -3.09 11.77
N LYS A 9 -38.70 -3.74 10.62
CA LYS A 9 -37.70 -4.62 9.99
C LYS A 9 -37.35 -4.27 8.54
N ILE A 10 -37.15 -2.99 8.21
CA ILE A 10 -36.72 -2.56 6.87
C ILE A 10 -35.49 -1.60 6.88
N MET A 11 -34.67 -1.56 7.94
CA MET A 11 -33.42 -0.76 7.89
C MET A 11 -32.18 -1.37 8.59
N GLN A 12 -32.03 -2.70 8.69
CA GLN A 12 -30.85 -3.27 9.39
C GLN A 12 -30.13 -4.43 8.71
N THR A 13 -30.37 -4.72 7.43
CA THR A 13 -29.76 -5.89 6.76
C THR A 13 -28.81 -5.53 5.61
N LEU A 14 -28.05 -4.43 5.74
CA LEU A 14 -26.92 -4.11 4.83
C LEU A 14 -25.60 -3.81 5.56
N LYS A 15 -25.46 -4.19 6.83
CA LYS A 15 -24.20 -4.05 7.60
C LYS A 15 -23.18 -5.18 7.33
N GLY A 16 -23.14 -5.75 6.13
CA GLY A 16 -22.62 -7.12 5.95
C GLY A 16 -21.75 -7.43 4.72
N VAL A 17 -21.20 -6.45 4.00
CA VAL A 17 -20.24 -6.70 2.90
C VAL A 17 -19.13 -5.65 2.98
N ARG A 18 -18.03 -5.94 3.69
CA ARG A 18 -16.69 -6.24 3.12
C ARG A 18 -16.26 -5.14 2.13
N HIS A 19 -15.37 -4.21 2.44
CA HIS A 19 -14.04 -4.34 2.99
C HIS A 19 -13.69 -2.98 3.60
N LEU A 20 -13.58 -2.87 4.93
CA LEU A 20 -12.90 -1.71 5.51
C LEU A 20 -11.43 -1.91 5.15
N MET A 21 -10.97 -1.27 4.08
CA MET A 21 -9.55 -1.10 3.79
C MET A 21 -8.98 -0.21 4.89
N THR A 22 -8.88 -0.70 6.12
CA THR A 22 -7.91 -0.21 7.09
C THR A 22 -6.55 -0.61 6.55
N SER A 23 -6.12 0.06 5.48
CA SER A 23 -4.72 0.09 5.07
C SER A 23 -4.05 0.91 6.15
N ALA A 24 -3.83 0.28 7.31
CA ALA A 24 -2.87 0.77 8.26
C ALA A 24 -1.60 0.91 7.43
N THR A 25 -1.20 2.15 7.15
CA THR A 25 0.05 2.46 6.47
C THR A 25 1.14 1.90 7.37
N MET A 26 1.48 0.63 7.18
CA MET A 26 2.65 0.02 7.79
C MET A 26 3.78 0.88 7.28
N LYS A 27 4.32 1.71 8.16
CA LYS A 27 5.48 2.54 7.87
C LYS A 27 6.64 1.56 7.65
N GLN A 28 6.73 1.03 6.43
CA GLN A 28 7.82 0.15 6.05
C GLN A 28 9.12 0.90 6.28
N ALA A 29 10.10 0.21 6.87
CA ALA A 29 11.43 0.77 7.00
C ALA A 29 11.93 1.11 5.59
N VAL A 30 12.28 2.38 5.40
CA VAL A 30 12.87 2.88 4.15
C VAL A 30 14.30 3.27 4.48
N SER A 31 15.26 2.71 3.75
CA SER A 31 16.66 3.10 3.82
C SER A 31 17.06 3.87 2.57
N GLU A 32 18.02 4.78 2.73
CA GLU A 32 18.59 5.51 1.60
C GLU A 32 19.59 4.63 0.86
N PHE A 33 19.54 4.68 -0.47
CA PHE A 33 20.46 3.99 -1.37
C PHE A 33 21.44 4.99 -1.97
N ASN A 34 22.70 4.57 -2.02
CA ASN A 34 23.75 5.34 -2.63
C ASN A 34 24.73 4.43 -3.37
N MET A 35 24.96 4.68 -4.65
CA MET A 35 25.90 3.92 -5.46
C MET A 35 26.75 4.84 -6.36
N PRO A 36 28.08 4.86 -6.17
CA PRO A 36 28.96 5.58 -7.07
C PRO A 36 29.02 4.89 -8.44
N VAL A 37 29.03 5.69 -9.50
CA VAL A 37 29.19 5.25 -10.89
C VAL A 37 30.23 6.13 -11.58
N PRO A 38 30.84 5.72 -12.72
CA PRO A 38 31.95 6.48 -13.32
C PRO A 38 31.62 7.93 -13.69
N TRP A 39 30.33 8.26 -13.84
CA TRP A 39 29.83 9.58 -14.22
C TRP A 39 29.04 10.28 -13.11
N GLY A 40 29.18 9.86 -11.84
CA GLY A 40 28.53 10.50 -10.70
C GLY A 40 28.04 9.51 -9.66
N GLU A 41 26.85 9.78 -9.11
CA GLU A 41 26.32 9.01 -8.00
C GLU A 41 24.82 8.82 -8.15
N ILE A 42 24.37 7.57 -8.04
CA ILE A 42 22.96 7.22 -8.10
C ILE A 42 22.41 7.20 -6.68
N ARG A 43 21.38 8.01 -6.45
CA ARG A 43 20.66 8.10 -5.18
C ARG A 43 19.27 7.47 -5.32
N GLY A 44 18.80 6.82 -4.26
CA GLY A 44 17.49 6.18 -4.27
C GLY A 44 17.04 5.77 -2.89
N LYS A 45 15.98 4.95 -2.84
CA LYS A 45 15.42 4.38 -1.61
C LYS A 45 15.27 2.88 -1.77
N VAL A 46 15.46 2.16 -0.68
CA VAL A 46 15.21 0.72 -0.58
C VAL A 46 14.03 0.51 0.35
N TRP A 47 13.11 -0.35 -0.09
CA TRP A 47 11.92 -0.76 0.65
C TRP A 47 11.87 -2.28 0.75
N GLY A 48 11.23 -2.77 1.80
CA GLY A 48 11.00 -4.20 1.96
C GLY A 48 12.19 -4.94 2.59
N PRO A 49 12.12 -6.28 2.66
CA PRO A 49 13.11 -7.11 3.32
C PRO A 49 14.35 -7.36 2.44
N ASP A 50 15.53 -7.47 3.07
CA ASP A 50 16.81 -7.71 2.37
C ASP A 50 16.85 -9.06 1.62
N ASN A 51 16.04 -10.03 2.05
CA ASN A 51 15.93 -11.36 1.46
C ASN A 51 14.69 -11.55 0.56
N GLY A 52 14.03 -10.45 0.16
CA GLY A 52 12.92 -10.46 -0.80
C GLY A 52 13.40 -10.69 -2.24
N ARG A 53 12.45 -10.70 -3.20
CA ARG A 53 12.80 -10.71 -4.62
C ARG A 53 13.35 -9.33 -4.98
N PRO A 54 14.52 -9.23 -5.64
CA PRO A 54 15.05 -7.93 -6.03
C PRO A 54 14.19 -7.30 -7.14
N ILE A 55 13.72 -6.08 -6.89
CA ILE A 55 12.95 -5.27 -7.84
C ILE A 55 13.63 -3.92 -7.99
N LEU A 56 13.87 -3.49 -9.22
CA LEU A 56 14.36 -2.15 -9.53
C LEU A 56 13.20 -1.28 -10.01
N CYS A 57 12.96 -0.17 -9.33
CA CYS A 57 11.95 0.83 -9.70
C CYS A 57 12.63 2.03 -10.35
N LEU A 58 12.13 2.46 -11.52
CA LEU A 58 12.61 3.62 -12.27
C LEU A 58 11.48 4.65 -12.40
N HIS A 59 11.74 5.89 -11.99
CA HIS A 59 10.75 6.98 -12.07
C HIS A 59 10.70 7.59 -13.47
N GLY A 60 9.67 8.41 -13.73
CA GLY A 60 9.51 9.14 -14.98
C GLY A 60 10.51 10.29 -15.14
N TRP A 61 10.54 10.87 -16.35
CA TRP A 61 11.28 12.10 -16.60
C TRP A 61 10.75 13.23 -15.71
N ALA A 62 11.67 14.03 -15.14
CA ALA A 62 11.38 15.11 -14.18
C ALA A 62 10.73 14.69 -12.84
N ASP A 63 10.70 13.39 -12.53
CA ASP A 63 10.27 12.85 -11.22
C ASP A 63 11.47 12.46 -10.33
N ASN A 64 11.20 11.83 -9.17
CA ASN A 64 12.19 11.20 -8.30
C ASN A 64 11.66 9.91 -7.66
N CYS A 65 12.44 9.25 -6.79
CA CYS A 65 12.06 7.99 -6.13
C CYS A 65 10.76 8.06 -5.29
N GLY A 66 10.31 9.26 -4.92
CA GLY A 66 9.07 9.51 -4.18
C GLY A 66 7.79 9.10 -4.92
N THR A 67 7.83 8.96 -6.25
CA THR A 67 6.70 8.45 -7.05
C THR A 67 6.19 7.09 -6.55
N PHE A 68 7.07 6.27 -5.96
CA PHE A 68 6.73 4.93 -5.50
C PHE A 68 6.16 4.87 -4.08
N ASN A 69 6.14 5.98 -3.33
CA ASN A 69 5.69 5.98 -1.92
C ASN A 69 4.27 5.44 -1.73
N THR A 70 3.38 5.65 -2.71
CA THR A 70 2.00 5.15 -2.68
C THR A 70 1.86 3.75 -3.24
N LEU A 71 2.73 3.35 -4.19
CA LEU A 71 2.68 2.05 -4.84
C LEU A 71 3.26 0.94 -3.96
N ILE A 72 4.40 1.18 -3.31
CA ILE A 72 5.11 0.15 -2.54
C ILE A 72 4.22 -0.52 -1.46
N PRO A 73 3.44 0.22 -0.64
CA PRO A 73 2.58 -0.41 0.36
C PRO A 73 1.46 -1.28 -0.22
N LEU A 74 1.16 -1.14 -1.51
CA LEU A 74 0.10 -1.88 -2.21
C LEU A 74 0.61 -3.14 -2.92
N LEU A 75 1.93 -3.37 -2.93
CA LEU A 75 2.50 -4.57 -3.53
C LEU A 75 2.12 -5.82 -2.72
N PRO A 76 1.95 -6.99 -3.39
CA PRO A 76 1.72 -8.25 -2.71
C PRO A 76 2.83 -8.58 -1.71
N LYS A 77 2.49 -9.25 -0.61
CA LYS A 77 3.50 -9.72 0.36
C LYS A 77 4.31 -10.85 -0.27
N GLY A 78 5.64 -10.78 -0.20
CA GLY A 78 6.55 -11.83 -0.69
C GLY A 78 7.08 -11.62 -2.11
N VAL A 79 6.82 -10.45 -2.70
CA VAL A 79 7.73 -9.90 -3.70
C VAL A 79 8.86 -9.19 -2.97
#